data_AF-A0A7K4CYU2-F1
#
_entry.id   AF-A0A7K4CYU2-F1
#
_cell.length_a   1.000
_cell.length_b   1.000
_cell.length_c   1.000
_cell.angle_alpha   90.00
_cell.angle_beta   90.00
_cell.angle_gamma   90.00
#
_symmetry.space_group_name_H-M   'P 1'
#
loop_
_entity.id
_entity.type
_entity.pdbx_description
1 polymer ?
#
loop_
_entity_poly.entity_id
_entity_poly.type
_entity_poly.pdbx_seq_one_letter_code
_entity_poly.pdbx_strand_id
1 'polypeptide(L)'
;MYEERKAALVQGLYDGGILHDARIERAFLMVPLEEFIPRRLQVEEMLYADTPQVFFFKSQADRRTISAPHMITIMLEYLNLRSTDQLLMLGSKSGYIEAMASLLCSEGHVFCVDSSEEVLELTRNNLRRTGFGDNVTLIHGNPLTMAGTERLGRFDKVLIPYQVLEHDVYPALRQLNDNGVLFAPIGDDRMQYFTQIIKSNGNFYGNRISTVIFSPLDKNVTYLSQQVEFLELVNKVGKKANITANIDMELKNAKQELEARRAQAAKDPIKILYDTAIGDELAEKYRQETMVSAREQTPDFKIVEAISVELATRYRGSVRVITLMNALDMPFDMVKFYLKKSTAGKLSGDMDDPKALNFTLEELFVEKDPAIIGILKELQAHVETLQGLMKESTIGEFGDLLLYISDKLCFLERDKGLPIKMATMIARQMLEQVEMLRAAQAEQGASWTATRERIMGNLQGRLDDLKGILQRY
;
A
#
# COMPACT_ATOMS: atom_id res chain seq x y z
N MET A 1 -6.91 -17.81 11.78
CA MET A 1 -6.14 -17.59 13.02
C MET A 1 -5.25 -16.35 12.94
N TYR A 2 -4.38 -16.20 11.92
CA TYR A 2 -3.56 -14.98 11.81
C TYR A 2 -4.35 -13.73 11.43
N GLU A 3 -5.36 -13.86 10.58
CA GLU A 3 -6.16 -12.73 10.11
C GLU A 3 -6.84 -11.98 11.28
N GLU A 4 -7.50 -12.69 12.20
CA GLU A 4 -8.07 -12.09 13.42
C GLU A 4 -7.02 -11.38 14.29
N ARG A 5 -5.80 -11.93 14.37
CA ARG A 5 -4.71 -11.31 15.14
C ARG A 5 -4.14 -10.07 14.45
N LYS A 6 -4.02 -10.08 13.12
CA LYS A 6 -3.68 -8.89 12.32
C LYS A 6 -4.71 -7.79 12.53
N ALA A 7 -6.00 -8.13 12.43
CA ALA A 7 -7.09 -7.18 12.63
C ALA A 7 -7.07 -6.60 14.05
N ALA A 8 -6.89 -7.44 15.07
CA ALA A 8 -6.77 -7.00 16.47
C ALA A 8 -5.54 -6.11 16.69
N LEU A 9 -4.39 -6.45 16.09
CA LEU A 9 -3.18 -5.64 16.14
C LEU A 9 -3.41 -4.26 15.52
N VAL A 10 -3.92 -4.21 14.29
CA VAL A 10 -4.23 -2.96 13.58
C VAL A 10 -5.22 -2.12 14.37
N GLN A 11 -6.29 -2.73 14.90
CA GLN A 11 -7.27 -2.03 15.72
C GLN A 11 -6.62 -1.45 16.98
N GLY A 12 -5.75 -2.21 17.65
CA GLY A 12 -5.02 -1.72 18.83
C GLY A 12 -4.10 -0.54 18.50
N LEU A 13 -3.44 -0.55 17.33
CA LEU A 13 -2.61 0.56 16.87
C LEU A 13 -3.44 1.81 16.54
N TYR A 14 -4.64 1.63 15.99
CA TYR A 14 -5.59 2.70 15.70
C TYR A 14 -6.18 3.30 16.99
N ASP A 15 -6.71 2.46 17.88
CA ASP A 15 -7.29 2.88 19.16
C ASP A 15 -6.25 3.54 20.07
N GLY A 16 -4.98 3.13 19.95
CA GLY A 16 -3.85 3.74 20.63
C GLY A 16 -3.41 5.10 20.04
N GLY A 17 -4.03 5.57 18.96
CA GLY A 17 -3.68 6.83 18.29
C GLY A 17 -2.29 6.81 17.64
N ILE A 18 -1.82 5.63 17.22
CA ILE A 18 -0.51 5.45 16.57
C ILE A 18 -0.67 5.36 15.06
N LEU A 19 -1.67 4.61 14.60
CA LEU A 19 -1.99 4.38 13.20
C LEU A 19 -3.08 5.34 12.72
N HIS A 20 -2.80 6.08 11.65
CA HIS A 20 -3.68 7.08 11.05
C HIS A 20 -3.82 6.88 9.53
N ASP A 21 -2.78 6.40 8.86
CA ASP A 21 -2.78 6.16 7.42
C ASP A 21 -3.36 4.79 7.06
N ALA A 22 -4.51 4.80 6.35
CA ALA A 22 -5.18 3.60 5.86
C ALA A 22 -4.30 2.76 4.90
N ARG A 23 -3.28 3.35 4.27
CA ARG A 23 -2.31 2.61 3.43
C ARG A 23 -1.37 1.76 4.30
N ILE A 24 -0.96 2.26 5.46
CA ILE A 24 -0.14 1.51 6.43
C ILE A 24 -0.97 0.39 7.07
N GLU A 25 -2.23 0.68 7.40
CA GLU A 25 -3.21 -0.33 7.83
C GLU A 25 -3.28 -1.49 6.82
N ARG A 26 -3.52 -1.18 5.54
CA ARG A 26 -3.57 -2.22 4.50
C ARG A 26 -2.27 -3.01 4.38
N ALA A 27 -1.12 -2.35 4.49
CA ALA A 27 0.17 -3.04 4.46
C ALA A 27 0.30 -4.08 5.60
N PHE A 28 -0.17 -3.77 6.82
CA PHE A 28 -0.18 -4.75 7.92
C PHE A 28 -1.10 -5.95 7.66
N LEU A 29 -2.26 -5.72 7.03
CA LEU A 29 -3.22 -6.78 6.72
C LEU A 29 -2.71 -7.68 5.57
N MET A 30 -2.09 -7.07 4.55
CA MET A 30 -1.64 -7.77 3.34
C MET A 30 -0.31 -8.52 3.52
N VAL A 31 0.67 -7.92 4.19
CA VAL A 31 2.02 -8.49 4.27
C VAL A 31 2.07 -9.56 5.38
N PRO A 32 2.27 -10.86 5.05
CA PRO A 32 2.20 -11.94 6.03
C PRO A 32 3.48 -12.00 6.86
N LEU A 33 3.48 -11.44 8.06
CA LEU A 33 4.65 -11.33 8.96
C LEU A 33 5.36 -12.67 9.20
N GLU A 34 4.60 -13.76 9.33
CA GLU A 34 5.13 -15.11 9.53
C GLU A 34 6.07 -15.54 8.39
N GLU A 35 5.80 -15.09 7.17
CA GLU A 35 6.64 -15.40 6.01
C GLU A 35 7.94 -14.60 5.99
N PHE A 36 8.15 -13.65 6.91
CA PHE A 36 9.40 -12.92 7.09
C PHE A 36 10.23 -13.45 8.26
N ILE A 37 9.77 -14.52 8.92
CA ILE A 37 10.44 -15.15 10.05
C ILE A 37 10.71 -16.62 9.71
N PRO A 38 11.97 -17.10 9.78
CA PRO A 38 12.25 -18.52 9.58
C PRO A 38 11.45 -19.39 10.55
N ARG A 39 10.81 -20.47 10.08
CA ARG A 39 9.93 -21.34 10.89
C ARG A 39 10.52 -21.76 12.24
N ARG A 40 11.82 -22.06 12.30
CA ARG A 40 12.54 -22.44 13.52
C ARG A 40 12.61 -21.35 14.60
N LEU A 41 12.33 -20.10 14.23
CA LEU A 41 12.35 -18.91 15.08
C LEU A 41 10.95 -18.36 15.35
N GLN A 42 9.92 -18.89 14.68
CA GLN A 42 8.54 -18.47 14.90
C GLN A 42 8.09 -18.94 16.29
N VAL A 43 7.50 -18.01 17.04
CA VAL A 43 6.81 -18.30 18.30
C VAL A 43 5.35 -17.96 18.05
N GLU A 44 4.52 -18.98 17.95
CA GLU A 44 3.14 -18.89 17.48
C GLU A 44 2.33 -17.86 18.28
N GLU A 45 2.49 -17.82 19.59
CA GLU A 45 1.79 -16.90 20.50
C GLU A 45 2.23 -15.44 20.34
N MET A 46 3.41 -15.21 19.79
CA MET A 46 4.00 -13.88 19.59
C MET A 46 3.75 -13.32 18.20
N LEU A 47 3.38 -14.16 17.22
CA LEU A 47 3.04 -13.70 15.88
C LEU A 47 1.85 -12.73 15.96
N TYR A 48 2.04 -11.54 15.39
CA TYR A 48 1.09 -10.42 15.41
C TYR A 48 0.84 -9.79 16.79
N ALA A 49 1.63 -10.14 17.81
CA ALA A 49 1.69 -9.35 19.04
C ALA A 49 2.52 -8.08 18.79
N ASP A 50 2.19 -7.00 19.51
CA ASP A 50 2.91 -5.74 19.42
C ASP A 50 4.26 -5.77 20.16
N THR A 51 5.18 -6.58 19.62
CA THR A 51 6.48 -6.89 20.23
C THR A 51 7.52 -7.26 19.16
N PRO A 52 8.83 -7.02 19.37
CA PRO A 52 9.84 -7.36 18.38
C PRO A 52 9.92 -8.88 18.12
N GLN A 53 10.00 -9.26 16.85
CA GLN A 53 10.08 -10.66 16.43
C GLN A 53 11.49 -11.03 15.99
N VAL A 54 12.02 -12.17 16.45
CA VAL A 54 13.38 -12.62 16.07
C VAL A 54 13.32 -13.26 14.68
N PHE A 55 14.04 -12.70 13.70
CA PHE A 55 14.10 -13.27 12.34
C PHE A 55 15.48 -13.87 12.01
N PHE A 56 16.52 -13.51 12.76
CA PHE A 56 17.87 -14.02 12.53
C PHE A 56 18.55 -14.31 13.86
N PHE A 57 19.09 -15.53 13.99
CA PHE A 57 19.77 -16.01 15.17
C PHE A 57 20.76 -17.11 14.84
N LYS A 58 22.04 -16.85 15.12
CA LYS A 58 23.16 -17.81 15.09
C LYS A 58 23.85 -17.86 16.45
N SER A 59 24.09 -16.70 17.04
CA SER A 59 24.58 -16.49 18.39
C SER A 59 23.81 -15.34 19.05
N GLN A 60 24.04 -15.09 20.35
CA GLN A 60 23.47 -13.92 21.02
C GLN A 60 23.94 -12.59 20.39
N ALA A 61 25.17 -12.53 19.88
CA ALA A 61 25.71 -11.34 19.22
C ALA A 61 25.04 -11.06 17.86
N ASP A 62 24.56 -12.11 17.20
CA ASP A 62 23.92 -12.04 15.88
C ASP A 62 22.40 -12.00 15.96
N ARG A 63 21.81 -11.93 17.16
CA ARG A 63 20.36 -11.84 17.30
C ARG A 63 19.87 -10.55 16.64
N ARG A 64 18.99 -10.68 15.64
CA ARG A 64 18.32 -9.55 14.98
C ARG A 64 16.82 -9.69 15.07
N THR A 65 16.13 -8.56 15.17
CA THR A 65 14.68 -8.51 15.30
C THR A 65 14.02 -7.62 14.25
N ILE A 66 12.85 -8.04 13.80
CA ILE A 66 11.84 -7.18 13.22
C ILE A 66 11.33 -6.29 14.35
N SER A 67 11.20 -4.98 14.08
CA SER A 67 10.70 -4.03 15.08
C SER A 67 9.26 -4.39 15.50
N ALA A 68 8.86 -3.98 16.70
CA ALA A 68 7.46 -4.10 17.12
C ALA A 68 6.54 -3.34 16.14
N PRO A 69 5.33 -3.84 15.85
CA PRO A 69 4.35 -3.17 15.02
C PRO A 69 4.17 -1.68 15.28
N HIS A 70 4.01 -1.22 16.54
CA HIS A 70 3.87 0.22 16.81
C HIS A 70 5.10 1.03 16.38
N MET A 71 6.31 0.46 16.52
CA MET A 71 7.55 1.11 16.07
C MET A 71 7.59 1.20 14.55
N ILE A 72 7.11 0.17 13.84
CA ILE A 72 6.99 0.18 12.37
C ILE A 72 5.98 1.25 11.94
N THR A 73 4.82 1.30 12.58
CA THR A 73 3.79 2.32 12.32
C THR A 73 4.35 3.72 12.49
N ILE A 74 5.00 4.03 13.62
CA ILE A 74 5.62 5.35 13.86
C ILE A 74 6.64 5.67 12.77
N MET A 75 7.52 4.73 12.40
CA MET A 75 8.50 4.96 11.34
C MET A 75 7.81 5.32 10.01
N LEU A 76 6.78 4.57 9.60
CA LEU A 76 6.10 4.78 8.32
C LEU A 76 5.22 6.04 8.30
N GLU A 77 4.51 6.34 9.39
CA GLU A 77 3.68 7.54 9.56
C GLU A 77 4.52 8.82 9.46
N TYR A 78 5.66 8.88 10.16
CA TYR A 78 6.52 10.05 10.12
C TYR A 78 7.38 10.13 8.86
N LEU A 79 7.68 9.00 8.22
CA LEU A 79 8.31 9.02 6.90
C LEU A 79 7.34 9.61 5.87
N ASN A 80 6.04 9.31 6.02
CA ASN A 80 4.95 9.81 5.19
C ASN A 80 5.23 9.59 3.69
N LEU A 81 5.38 8.32 3.32
CA LEU A 81 5.70 7.87 1.95
C LEU A 81 4.58 8.19 0.97
N ARG A 82 4.93 8.67 -0.22
CA ARG A 82 4.04 8.86 -1.38
C ARG A 82 4.21 7.71 -2.38
N SER A 83 3.22 7.49 -3.25
CA SER A 83 3.29 6.39 -4.24
C SER A 83 4.52 6.49 -5.13
N THR A 84 4.98 7.71 -5.44
CA THR A 84 6.09 7.99 -6.37
C THR A 84 7.46 8.11 -5.71
N ASP A 85 7.53 8.05 -4.36
CA ASP A 85 8.76 8.35 -3.63
C ASP A 85 9.88 7.34 -3.96
N GLN A 86 11.10 7.85 -4.10
CA GLN A 86 12.31 7.05 -4.08
C GLN A 86 12.79 6.92 -2.63
N LEU A 87 12.72 5.71 -2.09
CA LEU A 87 13.08 5.40 -0.70
C LEU A 87 14.45 4.72 -0.62
N LEU A 88 15.34 5.25 0.23
CA LEU A 88 16.55 4.56 0.67
C LEU A 88 16.36 3.98 2.08
N MET A 89 16.55 2.67 2.21
CA MET A 89 16.61 1.97 3.49
C MET A 89 18.04 1.56 3.82
N LEU A 90 18.49 1.88 5.03
CA LEU A 90 19.80 1.49 5.54
C LEU A 90 19.64 0.43 6.64
N GLY A 91 19.80 -0.84 6.25
CA GLY A 91 19.59 -2.01 7.09
C GLY A 91 18.26 -2.71 6.77
N SER A 92 18.35 -3.91 6.19
CA SER A 92 17.24 -4.65 5.59
C SER A 92 16.35 -5.39 6.59
N LYS A 93 16.94 -5.80 7.72
CA LYS A 93 16.26 -6.71 8.66
C LYS A 93 15.77 -7.96 7.91
N SER A 94 14.47 -8.25 7.93
CA SER A 94 13.90 -9.45 7.31
C SER A 94 13.31 -9.23 5.92
N GLY A 95 13.20 -7.97 5.47
CA GLY A 95 12.40 -7.60 4.30
C GLY A 95 10.96 -7.18 4.61
N TYR A 96 10.50 -7.26 5.85
CA TYR A 96 9.09 -6.99 6.19
C TYR A 96 8.72 -5.52 5.96
N ILE A 97 9.58 -4.59 6.39
CA ILE A 97 9.35 -3.15 6.19
C ILE A 97 9.51 -2.80 4.71
N GLU A 98 10.43 -3.42 3.98
CA GLU A 98 10.59 -3.26 2.53
C GLU A 98 9.34 -3.70 1.78
N ALA A 99 8.75 -4.84 2.15
CA ALA A 99 7.48 -5.30 1.57
C ALA A 99 6.35 -4.30 1.84
N MET A 100 6.22 -3.81 3.07
CA MET A 100 5.22 -2.78 3.39
C MET A 100 5.49 -1.48 2.60
N ALA A 101 6.73 -1.01 2.57
CA ALA A 101 7.11 0.20 1.85
C ALA A 101 6.87 0.07 0.35
N SER A 102 7.13 -1.11 -0.24
CA SER A 102 6.87 -1.40 -1.66
C SER A 102 5.42 -1.15 -2.06
N LEU A 103 4.47 -1.41 -1.15
CA LEU A 103 3.04 -1.14 -1.33
C LEU A 103 2.71 0.35 -1.18
N LEU A 104 3.42 1.07 -0.29
CA LEU A 104 3.21 2.49 -0.05
C LEU A 104 3.77 3.37 -1.17
N CYS A 105 4.88 2.96 -1.79
CA CYS A 105 5.54 3.64 -2.91
C CYS A 105 5.41 2.85 -4.23
N SER A 106 4.21 2.43 -4.58
CA SER A 106 3.93 1.53 -5.72
C SER A 106 4.38 2.03 -7.10
N GLU A 107 4.48 3.35 -7.30
CA GLU A 107 4.99 3.99 -8.52
C GLU A 107 6.46 4.45 -8.40
N GLY A 108 6.99 4.39 -7.18
CA GLY A 108 8.36 4.70 -6.82
C GLY A 108 9.19 3.43 -6.67
N HIS A 109 10.27 3.54 -5.89
CA HIS A 109 11.23 2.44 -5.75
C HIS A 109 11.89 2.43 -4.38
N VAL A 110 12.12 1.23 -3.84
CA VAL A 110 12.80 1.02 -2.56
C VAL A 110 14.21 0.49 -2.82
N PHE A 111 15.22 1.23 -2.41
CA PHE A 111 16.61 0.78 -2.40
C PHE A 111 17.00 0.41 -0.98
N CYS A 112 17.40 -0.82 -0.75
CA CYS A 112 17.82 -1.27 0.56
C CYS A 112 19.29 -1.71 0.56
N VAL A 113 20.09 -1.11 1.43
CA VAL A 113 21.50 -1.45 1.62
C VAL A 113 21.69 -2.14 2.96
N ASP A 114 22.35 -3.29 2.96
CA ASP A 114 22.73 -4.01 4.19
C ASP A 114 24.16 -4.58 4.07
N SER A 115 24.88 -4.65 5.18
CA SER A 115 26.25 -5.15 5.22
C SER A 115 26.34 -6.68 5.25
N SER A 116 25.26 -7.37 5.61
CA SER A 116 25.21 -8.82 5.71
C SER A 116 24.54 -9.45 4.48
N GLU A 117 25.33 -10.14 3.65
CA GLU A 117 24.81 -10.86 2.49
C GLU A 117 23.79 -11.94 2.89
N GLU A 118 23.97 -12.58 4.05
CA GLU A 118 23.03 -13.59 4.54
C GLU A 118 21.67 -13.00 4.90
N VAL A 119 21.67 -11.78 5.44
CA VAL A 119 20.44 -11.03 5.72
C VAL A 119 19.77 -10.63 4.41
N LEU A 120 20.53 -10.13 3.44
CA LEU A 120 19.99 -9.79 2.12
C LEU A 120 19.44 -11.00 1.38
N GLU A 121 20.09 -12.16 1.46
CA GLU A 121 19.60 -13.39 0.84
C GLU A 121 18.32 -13.88 1.53
N LEU A 122 18.24 -13.78 2.86
CA LEU A 122 17.00 -14.05 3.60
C LEU A 122 15.87 -13.11 3.14
N THR A 123 16.13 -11.82 3.06
CA THR A 123 15.17 -10.81 2.60
C THR A 123 14.73 -11.07 1.16
N ARG A 124 15.67 -11.34 0.25
CA ARG A 124 15.41 -11.68 -1.17
C ARG A 124 14.47 -12.87 -1.29
N ASN A 125 14.69 -13.92 -0.49
CA ASN A 125 13.87 -15.10 -0.49
C ASN A 125 12.46 -14.85 0.09
N ASN A 126 12.35 -14.05 1.16
CA ASN A 126 11.06 -13.69 1.75
C ASN A 126 10.22 -12.86 0.77
N LEU A 127 10.81 -11.83 0.15
CA LEU A 127 10.15 -10.99 -0.86
C LEU A 127 9.64 -11.84 -2.05
N ARG A 128 10.53 -12.68 -2.62
CA ARG A 128 10.14 -13.60 -3.70
C ARG A 128 9.04 -14.57 -3.33
N ARG A 129 9.08 -15.15 -2.11
CA ARG A 129 8.08 -16.13 -1.66
C ARG A 129 6.71 -15.50 -1.45
N THR A 130 6.68 -14.26 -0.98
CA THR A 130 5.45 -13.54 -0.67
C THR A 130 4.88 -12.76 -1.86
N GLY A 131 5.65 -12.61 -2.95
CA GLY A 131 5.25 -11.86 -4.13
C GLY A 131 5.31 -10.34 -3.94
N PHE A 132 5.95 -9.86 -2.87
CA PHE A 132 6.18 -8.44 -2.64
C PHE A 132 7.58 -8.02 -3.12
N GLY A 133 7.72 -6.73 -3.43
CA GLY A 133 9.03 -6.12 -3.70
C GLY A 133 9.49 -6.13 -5.15
N ASP A 134 8.58 -6.14 -6.12
CA ASP A 134 8.91 -5.94 -7.55
C ASP A 134 9.67 -4.63 -7.80
N ASN A 135 9.41 -3.60 -7.00
CA ASN A 135 10.11 -2.32 -6.98
C ASN A 135 11.13 -2.20 -5.82
N VAL A 136 11.66 -3.32 -5.31
CA VAL A 136 12.69 -3.34 -4.28
C VAL A 136 14.03 -3.77 -4.86
N THR A 137 15.08 -2.99 -4.65
CA THR A 137 16.45 -3.33 -5.00
C THR A 137 17.32 -3.50 -3.75
N LEU A 138 17.86 -4.71 -3.60
CA LEU A 138 18.73 -5.09 -2.50
C LEU A 138 20.20 -4.94 -2.90
N ILE A 139 20.97 -4.24 -2.09
CA ILE A 139 22.37 -3.89 -2.36
C ILE A 139 23.24 -4.31 -1.19
N HIS A 140 24.24 -5.15 -1.46
CA HIS A 140 25.25 -5.52 -0.48
C HIS A 140 26.31 -4.42 -0.36
N GLY A 141 26.52 -3.93 0.86
CA GLY A 141 27.52 -2.90 1.12
C GLY A 141 27.40 -2.30 2.51
N ASN A 142 28.36 -1.45 2.89
CA ASN A 142 28.31 -0.76 4.18
C ASN A 142 27.28 0.35 4.03
N PRO A 143 26.16 0.32 4.77
CA PRO A 143 25.05 1.24 4.54
C PRO A 143 25.48 2.72 4.63
N LEU A 144 26.33 3.05 5.59
CA LEU A 144 26.78 4.43 5.84
C LEU A 144 27.74 4.96 4.77
N THR A 145 28.54 4.09 4.16
CA THR A 145 29.48 4.49 3.08
C THR A 145 28.86 4.43 1.70
N MET A 146 27.84 3.60 1.51
CA MET A 146 27.06 3.55 0.28
C MET A 146 26.12 4.75 0.20
N ALA A 147 25.53 5.14 1.33
CA ALA A 147 24.91 6.44 1.49
C ALA A 147 25.94 7.55 1.18
N GLY A 148 25.53 8.54 0.40
CA GLY A 148 26.39 9.61 -0.10
C GLY A 148 27.12 9.31 -1.41
N THR A 149 27.03 8.09 -1.95
CA THR A 149 27.60 7.79 -3.28
C THR A 149 26.69 8.29 -4.41
N GLU A 150 27.27 8.99 -5.39
CA GLU A 150 26.50 9.46 -6.57
C GLU A 150 25.80 8.32 -7.32
N ARG A 151 26.35 7.10 -7.22
CA ARG A 151 25.81 5.89 -7.87
C ARG A 151 24.42 5.48 -7.36
N LEU A 152 24.10 5.76 -6.10
CA LEU A 152 22.77 5.48 -5.55
C LEU A 152 21.74 6.54 -5.95
N GLY A 153 22.17 7.71 -6.43
CA GLY A 153 21.28 8.79 -6.81
C GLY A 153 20.77 9.61 -5.62
N ARG A 154 19.55 10.14 -5.78
CA ARG A 154 18.87 10.99 -4.80
C ARG A 154 17.55 10.35 -4.37
N PHE A 155 17.11 10.68 -3.16
CA PHE A 155 15.96 10.04 -2.53
C PHE A 155 15.00 11.09 -1.97
N ASP A 156 13.71 10.79 -2.04
CA ASP A 156 12.67 11.57 -1.37
C ASP A 156 12.63 11.20 0.11
N LYS A 157 12.92 9.93 0.41
CA LYS A 157 12.80 9.35 1.75
C LYS A 157 14.02 8.53 2.11
N VAL A 158 14.45 8.64 3.37
CA VAL A 158 15.47 7.77 3.96
C VAL A 158 14.93 7.18 5.25
N LEU A 159 14.99 5.87 5.41
CA LEU A 159 14.63 5.17 6.64
C LEU A 159 15.81 4.36 7.15
N ILE A 160 16.14 4.52 8.44
CA ILE A 160 17.15 3.71 9.12
C ILE A 160 16.47 2.99 10.27
N PRO A 161 16.07 1.71 10.13
CA PRO A 161 15.35 0.98 11.17
C PRO A 161 16.30 0.41 12.26
N TYR A 162 17.38 1.13 12.57
CA TYR A 162 18.45 0.77 13.50
C TYR A 162 18.98 2.01 14.21
N GLN A 163 19.58 1.83 15.39
CA GLN A 163 20.24 2.92 16.09
C GLN A 163 21.47 3.39 15.33
N VAL A 164 21.61 4.71 15.20
CA VAL A 164 22.76 5.39 14.58
C VAL A 164 23.16 6.63 15.37
N LEU A 165 24.40 7.06 15.22
CA LEU A 165 24.86 8.36 15.75
C LEU A 165 24.48 9.48 14.78
N GLU A 166 24.39 10.71 15.27
CA GLU A 166 23.98 11.85 14.43
C GLU A 166 24.89 12.05 13.20
N HIS A 167 26.20 11.86 13.35
CA HIS A 167 27.13 11.98 12.22
C HIS A 167 27.02 10.84 11.20
N ASP A 168 26.46 9.68 11.58
CA ASP A 168 26.29 8.56 10.66
C ASP A 168 25.25 8.88 9.57
N VAL A 169 24.30 9.80 9.82
CA VAL A 169 23.23 10.11 8.86
C VAL A 169 23.60 11.18 7.83
N TYR A 170 24.73 11.89 8.01
CA TYR A 170 25.10 13.00 7.12
C TYR A 170 25.24 12.62 5.65
N PRO A 171 25.84 11.47 5.27
CA PRO A 171 25.92 11.07 3.87
C PRO A 171 24.53 10.88 3.23
N ALA A 172 23.58 10.29 3.97
CA ALA A 172 22.21 10.09 3.49
C ALA A 172 21.44 11.41 3.37
N LEU A 173 21.64 12.35 4.31
CA LEU A 173 21.04 13.69 4.26
C LEU A 173 21.45 14.47 2.99
N ARG A 174 22.68 14.29 2.49
CA ARG A 174 23.12 14.93 1.24
C ARG A 174 22.35 14.43 0.02
N GLN A 175 21.92 13.17 0.04
CA GLN A 175 21.16 12.56 -1.05
C GLN A 175 19.66 12.88 -1.01
N LEU A 176 19.16 13.51 0.06
CA LEU A 176 17.76 13.93 0.10
C LEU A 176 17.45 14.98 -0.98
N ASN A 177 16.34 14.78 -1.67
CA ASN A 177 15.64 15.81 -2.43
C ASN A 177 15.15 16.93 -1.49
N ASP A 178 14.87 18.10 -2.05
CA ASP A 178 14.27 19.17 -1.25
C ASP A 178 12.87 18.75 -0.81
N ASN A 179 12.48 19.08 0.43
CA ASN A 179 11.33 18.50 1.14
C ASN A 179 11.42 17.00 1.44
N GLY A 180 12.60 16.40 1.22
CA GLY A 180 12.87 15.01 1.59
C GLY A 180 12.94 14.80 3.10
N VAL A 181 12.65 13.58 3.52
CA VAL A 181 12.57 13.20 4.95
C VAL A 181 13.51 12.05 5.25
N LEU A 182 14.33 12.19 6.29
CA LEU A 182 15.04 11.09 6.93
C LEU A 182 14.37 10.76 8.27
N PHE A 183 14.17 9.48 8.54
CA PHE A 183 13.67 9.00 9.82
C PHE A 183 14.58 7.91 10.40
N ALA A 184 15.01 8.08 11.64
CA ALA A 184 15.90 7.13 12.31
C ALA A 184 15.84 7.22 13.84
N PRO A 185 16.11 6.14 14.58
CA PRO A 185 16.59 6.20 15.95
C PRO A 185 18.00 6.81 16.01
N ILE A 186 18.11 8.06 16.44
CA ILE A 186 19.38 8.79 16.57
C ILE A 186 19.74 8.97 18.04
N GLY A 187 20.96 8.57 18.39
CA GLY A 187 21.52 8.71 19.74
C GLY A 187 22.50 7.59 20.04
N ASP A 188 22.95 7.48 21.29
CA ASP A 188 23.88 6.44 21.71
C ASP A 188 23.18 5.26 22.41
N ASP A 189 23.96 4.36 23.02
CA ASP A 189 23.45 3.19 23.75
C ASP A 189 22.69 3.56 25.04
N ARG A 190 22.86 4.80 25.54
CA ARG A 190 22.18 5.30 26.73
C ARG A 190 20.87 5.99 26.39
N MET A 191 20.87 6.78 25.33
CA MET A 191 19.74 7.60 24.96
C MET A 191 19.65 7.75 23.44
N GLN A 192 18.55 7.22 22.89
CA GLN A 192 18.22 7.32 21.48
C GLN A 192 16.79 7.81 21.32
N TYR A 193 16.58 8.66 20.31
CA TYR A 193 15.29 9.23 19.97
C TYR A 193 14.91 8.86 18.56
N PHE A 194 13.66 8.46 18.35
CA PHE A 194 13.09 8.60 17.02
C PHE A 194 13.17 10.06 16.60
N THR A 195 13.88 10.30 15.50
CA THR A 195 14.18 11.62 14.99
C THR A 195 13.76 11.70 13.53
N GLN A 196 12.89 12.65 13.22
CA GLN A 196 12.55 13.04 11.86
C GLN A 196 13.44 14.22 11.46
N ILE A 197 14.10 14.15 10.31
CA ILE A 197 14.89 15.25 9.75
C ILE A 197 14.32 15.61 8.39
N ILE A 198 13.85 16.85 8.24
CA ILE A 198 13.25 17.37 7.02
C ILE A 198 14.25 18.32 6.35
N LYS A 199 14.52 18.10 5.06
CA LYS A 199 15.30 19.03 4.26
C LYS A 199 14.38 20.09 3.67
N SER A 200 14.64 21.36 3.93
CA SER A 200 13.87 22.46 3.33
C SER A 200 14.75 23.66 3.06
N ASN A 201 14.68 24.19 1.84
CA ASN A 201 15.48 25.35 1.41
C ASN A 201 16.98 25.14 1.67
N GLY A 202 17.48 23.92 1.43
CA GLY A 202 18.89 23.55 1.65
C GLY A 202 19.31 23.40 3.11
N ASN A 203 18.42 23.61 4.08
CA ASN A 203 18.66 23.40 5.51
C ASN A 203 18.02 22.10 6.00
N PHE A 204 18.45 21.61 7.16
CA PHE A 204 17.96 20.39 7.77
C PHE A 204 17.34 20.70 9.13
N TYR A 205 16.08 20.31 9.32
CA TYR A 205 15.31 20.57 10.54
C TYR A 205 15.00 19.24 11.23
N GLY A 206 15.47 19.08 12.46
CA GLY A 206 15.33 17.85 13.23
C GLY A 206 14.23 17.96 14.28
N ASN A 207 13.36 16.96 14.34
CA ASN A 207 12.33 16.81 15.37
C ASN A 207 12.51 15.49 16.13
N ARG A 208 12.64 15.56 17.46
CA ARG A 208 12.79 14.39 18.34
C ARG A 208 11.42 14.03 18.91
N ILE A 209 10.95 12.83 18.59
CA ILE A 209 9.56 12.44 18.83
C ILE A 209 9.42 11.68 20.15
N SER A 210 10.16 10.59 20.30
CA SER A 210 10.09 9.74 21.48
C SER A 210 11.40 9.00 21.71
N THR A 211 11.63 8.60 22.96
CA THR A 211 12.75 7.73 23.32
C THR A 211 12.45 6.30 22.89
N VAL A 212 13.43 5.62 22.32
CA VAL A 212 13.26 4.25 21.80
C VAL A 212 14.43 3.35 22.20
N ILE A 213 14.35 2.06 21.88
CA ILE A 213 15.46 1.12 22.02
C ILE A 213 15.60 0.30 20.75
N PHE A 214 16.64 0.60 19.97
CA PHE A 214 17.05 -0.15 18.78
C PHE A 214 18.48 -0.67 18.95
N SER A 215 18.75 -1.81 18.31
CA SER A 215 20.11 -2.31 18.13
C SER A 215 20.88 -1.40 17.17
N PRO A 216 22.22 -1.28 17.34
CA PRO A 216 23.06 -0.49 16.43
C PRO A 216 22.99 -1.03 15.01
N LEU A 217 23.05 -0.12 14.03
CA LEU A 217 23.19 -0.47 12.62
C LEU A 217 24.53 -1.19 12.41
N ASP A 218 24.48 -2.35 11.76
CA ASP A 218 25.70 -3.05 11.37
C ASP A 218 26.36 -2.29 10.21
N LYS A 219 27.57 -1.82 10.46
CA LYS A 219 28.38 -1.06 9.50
C LYS A 219 29.59 -1.85 8.98
N ASN A 220 29.75 -3.10 9.41
CA ASN A 220 30.89 -3.90 8.99
C ASN A 220 30.52 -4.62 7.69
N VAL A 221 31.08 -4.17 6.56
CA VAL A 221 31.19 -5.07 5.41
C VAL A 221 32.30 -6.03 5.73
N THR A 222 31.89 -7.27 5.95
CA THR A 222 32.67 -8.45 6.27
C THR A 222 34.03 -8.46 5.56
N TYR A 223 34.13 -8.03 4.31
CA TYR A 223 35.39 -8.05 3.55
C TYR A 223 36.52 -7.18 4.13
N LEU A 224 36.32 -5.90 4.45
CA LEU A 224 37.44 -5.02 4.84
C LEU A 224 37.79 -5.12 6.33
N SER A 225 36.78 -5.25 7.20
CA SER A 225 37.02 -5.44 8.63
C SER A 225 37.59 -6.82 8.92
N GLN A 226 37.09 -7.89 8.28
CA GLN A 226 37.72 -9.21 8.42
C GLN A 226 39.06 -9.28 7.71
N GLN A 227 39.31 -8.54 6.61
CA GLN A 227 40.66 -8.49 6.04
C GLN A 227 41.63 -7.82 7.01
N VAL A 228 41.26 -6.74 7.69
CA VAL A 228 42.09 -6.12 8.74
C VAL A 228 42.27 -7.08 9.93
N GLU A 229 41.21 -7.69 10.45
CA GLU A 229 41.28 -8.66 11.58
C GLU A 229 42.05 -9.93 11.20
N PHE A 230 41.89 -10.43 9.98
CA PHE A 230 42.62 -11.57 9.43
C PHE A 230 44.09 -11.21 9.22
N LEU A 231 44.41 -10.06 8.64
CA LEU A 231 45.79 -9.59 8.50
C LEU A 231 46.42 -9.36 9.88
N GLU A 232 45.67 -8.88 10.88
CA GLU A 232 46.15 -8.78 12.27
C GLU A 232 46.40 -10.15 12.89
N LEU A 233 45.50 -11.12 12.68
CA LEU A 233 45.65 -12.50 13.15
C LEU A 233 46.84 -13.18 12.48
N VAL A 234 46.97 -13.07 11.16
CA VAL A 234 48.06 -13.62 10.36
C VAL A 234 49.38 -12.94 10.73
N ASN A 235 49.41 -11.63 10.97
CA ASN A 235 50.59 -10.92 11.47
C ASN A 235 50.98 -11.42 12.87
N LYS A 236 50.00 -11.61 13.77
CA LYS A 236 50.21 -12.11 15.13
C LYS A 236 50.72 -13.55 15.15
N VAL A 237 50.24 -14.40 14.25
CA VAL A 237 50.71 -15.79 14.06
C VAL A 237 52.07 -15.82 13.35
N GLY A 238 52.25 -15.01 12.30
CA GLY A 238 53.50 -14.90 11.52
C GLY A 238 54.68 -14.39 12.34
N LYS A 239 54.46 -13.42 13.24
CA LYS A 239 55.45 -12.94 14.22
C LYS A 239 55.88 -14.03 15.22
N LYS A 240 54.97 -14.94 15.58
CA LYS A 240 55.30 -16.12 16.41
C LYS A 240 56.03 -17.22 15.64
N ALA A 241 55.88 -17.27 14.31
CA ALA A 241 56.44 -18.29 13.43
C ALA A 241 57.67 -17.83 12.63
N ASN A 242 58.16 -16.60 12.82
CA ASN A 242 59.27 -15.99 12.04
C ASN A 242 59.01 -15.93 10.52
N ILE A 243 57.74 -15.80 10.11
CA ILE A 243 57.35 -15.64 8.71
C ILE A 243 57.09 -14.15 8.44
N THR A 244 58.10 -13.43 7.94
CA THR A 244 57.96 -12.04 7.47
C THR A 244 57.51 -12.04 6.01
N ALA A 245 56.20 -12.15 5.79
CA ALA A 245 55.58 -11.73 4.54
C ALA A 245 55.05 -10.29 4.68
N ASN A 246 54.82 -9.61 3.55
CA ASN A 246 54.53 -8.17 3.38
C ASN A 246 53.21 -7.65 4.03
N ILE A 247 52.70 -8.37 5.03
CA ILE A 247 51.42 -8.21 5.74
C ILE A 247 51.36 -6.89 6.51
N ASP A 248 52.47 -6.41 7.09
CA ASP A 248 52.48 -5.13 7.82
C ASP A 248 52.14 -3.95 6.90
N MET A 249 52.56 -4.00 5.63
CA MET A 249 52.28 -2.97 4.64
C MET A 249 50.83 -3.04 4.15
N GLU A 250 50.33 -4.23 3.87
CA GLU A 250 48.92 -4.45 3.50
C GLU A 250 47.97 -4.05 4.61
N LEU A 251 48.29 -4.38 5.86
CA LEU A 251 47.52 -3.99 7.05
C LEU A 251 47.51 -2.47 7.24
N LYS A 252 48.66 -1.81 7.03
CA LYS A 252 48.77 -0.34 7.11
C LYS A 252 47.92 0.34 6.04
N ASN A 253 47.97 -0.16 4.80
CA ASN A 253 47.18 0.38 3.69
C ASN A 253 45.67 0.21 3.93
N ALA A 254 45.23 -0.98 4.38
CA ALA A 254 43.84 -1.24 4.71
C ALA A 254 43.32 -0.36 5.85
N LYS A 255 44.15 -0.12 6.89
CA LYS A 255 43.81 0.80 7.99
C LYS A 255 43.71 2.25 7.52
N GLN A 256 44.65 2.71 6.71
CA GLN A 256 44.63 4.07 6.15
C GLN A 256 43.42 4.29 5.23
N GLU A 257 43.05 3.29 4.43
CA GLU A 257 41.86 3.38 3.58
C GLU A 257 40.58 3.42 4.42
N LEU A 258 40.48 2.62 5.48
CA LEU A 258 39.35 2.66 6.41
C LEU A 258 39.24 4.01 7.13
N GLU A 259 40.36 4.58 7.58
CA GLU A 259 40.42 5.89 8.22
C GLU A 259 40.10 7.02 7.24
N ALA A 260 40.60 6.97 6.00
CA ALA A 260 40.29 7.94 4.97
C ALA A 260 38.80 7.94 4.61
N ARG A 261 38.17 6.76 4.50
CA ARG A 261 36.72 6.63 4.27
C ARG A 261 35.90 7.19 5.44
N ARG A 262 36.33 6.95 6.69
CA ARG A 262 35.71 7.56 7.88
C ARG A 262 35.87 9.08 7.90
N ALA A 263 37.06 9.59 7.58
CA ALA A 263 37.34 11.02 7.54
C ALA A 263 36.60 11.73 6.39
N GLN A 264 36.38 11.04 5.27
CA GLN A 264 35.63 11.58 4.14
C GLN A 264 34.13 11.67 4.43
N ALA A 265 33.54 10.70 5.14
CA ALA A 265 32.18 10.80 5.65
C ALA A 265 31.98 11.97 6.64
N ALA A 266 33.06 12.39 7.32
CA ALA A 266 33.07 13.49 8.28
C ALA A 266 33.32 14.89 7.68
N LYS A 267 33.58 15.02 6.37
CA LYS A 267 33.84 16.33 5.74
C LYS A 267 32.53 17.11 5.57
N ASP A 268 32.50 18.32 6.12
CA ASP A 268 31.36 19.24 6.30
C ASP A 268 30.26 18.71 7.22
N PRO A 269 30.29 19.02 8.54
CA PRO A 269 29.20 18.66 9.43
C PRO A 269 27.93 19.38 8.98
N ILE A 270 26.93 18.59 8.58
CA ILE A 270 25.60 19.12 8.32
C ILE A 270 25.05 19.65 9.65
N LYS A 271 24.69 20.93 9.69
CA LYS A 271 24.01 21.50 10.85
C LYS A 271 22.54 21.09 10.81
N ILE A 272 22.13 20.20 11.73
CA ILE A 272 20.72 19.89 11.96
C ILE A 272 20.19 20.91 12.97
N LEU A 273 19.15 21.62 12.58
CA LEU A 273 18.46 22.60 13.41
C LEU A 273 17.36 21.88 14.20
N TYR A 274 17.64 21.55 15.46
CA TYR A 274 16.64 21.05 16.38
C TYR A 274 15.81 22.22 16.90
N ASP A 275 14.81 22.62 16.13
CA ASP A 275 13.77 23.54 16.54
C ASP A 275 12.45 22.80 16.42
N THR A 276 11.91 22.36 17.56
CA THR A 276 10.70 21.54 17.60
C THR A 276 9.51 22.28 16.97
N ALA A 277 9.41 23.60 17.12
CA ALA A 277 8.29 24.35 16.55
C ALA A 277 8.36 24.38 15.02
N ILE A 278 9.54 24.66 14.46
CA ILE A 278 9.74 24.63 13.00
C ILE A 278 9.63 23.20 12.45
N GLY A 279 10.18 22.23 13.17
CA GLY A 279 10.09 20.81 12.83
C GLY A 279 8.65 20.31 12.81
N ASP A 280 7.85 20.66 13.82
CA ASP A 280 6.43 20.32 13.91
C ASP A 280 5.61 21.01 12.81
N GLU A 281 5.87 22.29 12.54
CA GLU A 281 5.21 23.03 11.45
C GLU A 281 5.48 22.39 10.09
N LEU A 282 6.75 22.06 9.81
CA LEU A 282 7.14 21.39 8.56
C LEU A 282 6.54 19.98 8.48
N ALA A 283 6.57 19.22 9.58
CA ALA A 283 5.97 17.89 9.64
C ALA A 283 4.46 17.93 9.39
N GLU A 284 3.76 18.92 9.96
CA GLU A 284 2.33 19.09 9.78
C GLU A 284 1.97 19.51 8.36
N LYS A 285 2.68 20.49 7.80
CA LYS A 285 2.54 20.86 6.39
C LYS A 285 2.74 19.64 5.48
N TYR A 286 3.78 18.85 5.75
CA TYR A 286 4.09 17.66 4.98
C TYR A 286 2.99 16.57 5.11
N ARG A 287 2.43 16.38 6.32
CA ARG A 287 1.27 15.50 6.55
C ARG A 287 0.06 15.94 5.75
N GLN A 288 -0.27 17.23 5.76
CA GLN A 288 -1.43 17.76 5.04
C GLN A 288 -1.31 17.59 3.53
N GLU A 289 -0.14 17.89 2.94
CA GLU A 289 0.10 17.72 1.51
C GLU A 289 -0.03 16.25 1.06
N THR A 290 0.49 15.32 1.85
CA THR A 290 0.43 13.89 1.51
C THR A 290 -0.92 13.26 1.82
N MET A 291 -1.66 13.70 2.85
CA MET A 291 -3.03 13.23 3.10
C MET A 291 -4.00 13.60 1.98
N VAL A 292 -3.83 14.79 1.37
CA VAL A 292 -4.59 15.18 0.18
C VAL A 292 -4.30 14.24 -0.99
N SER A 293 -3.03 13.91 -1.22
CA SER A 293 -2.58 12.97 -2.26
C SER A 293 -2.96 11.50 -1.99
N ALA A 294 -2.92 11.04 -0.73
CA ALA A 294 -3.23 9.67 -0.35
C ALA A 294 -4.74 9.36 -0.42
N ARG A 295 -5.60 10.37 -0.20
CA ARG A 295 -7.04 10.28 -0.50
C ARG A 295 -7.31 10.00 -1.97
N GLU A 296 -6.40 10.36 -2.87
CA GLU A 296 -6.53 10.15 -4.31
C GLU A 296 -5.98 8.79 -4.79
N GLN A 297 -5.22 8.04 -3.96
CA GLN A 297 -4.45 6.84 -4.38
C GLN A 297 -4.67 5.54 -3.57
N THR A 298 -5.55 5.53 -2.58
CA THR A 298 -6.14 4.25 -2.09
C THR A 298 -7.04 3.69 -3.20
N PRO A 299 -7.22 2.35 -3.41
CA PRO A 299 -8.33 1.90 -4.25
C PRO A 299 -9.55 2.58 -3.68
N ASP A 300 -10.15 3.45 -4.49
CA ASP A 300 -11.17 4.36 -4.02
C ASP A 300 -12.17 3.51 -3.24
N PHE A 301 -12.62 3.96 -2.08
CA PHE A 301 -13.68 3.25 -1.35
C PHE A 301 -14.83 2.92 -2.32
N LYS A 302 -15.03 3.81 -3.30
CA LYS A 302 -15.89 3.67 -4.47
C LYS A 302 -15.60 2.50 -5.41
N ILE A 303 -14.37 2.02 -5.58
CA ILE A 303 -14.04 0.83 -6.40
C ILE A 303 -14.48 -0.44 -5.69
N VAL A 304 -14.18 -0.56 -4.39
CA VAL A 304 -14.62 -1.70 -3.58
C VAL A 304 -16.15 -1.67 -3.45
N GLU A 305 -16.75 -0.50 -3.32
CA GLU A 305 -18.19 -0.27 -3.37
C GLU A 305 -18.79 -0.64 -4.72
N ALA A 306 -18.22 -0.16 -5.83
CA ALA A 306 -18.70 -0.43 -7.17
C ALA A 306 -18.67 -1.93 -7.49
N ILE A 307 -17.61 -2.64 -7.10
CA ILE A 307 -17.49 -4.08 -7.31
C ILE A 307 -18.44 -4.85 -6.38
N SER A 308 -18.59 -4.42 -5.12
CA SER A 308 -19.56 -5.00 -4.18
C SER A 308 -20.98 -4.91 -4.72
N VAL A 309 -21.36 -3.75 -5.25
CA VAL A 309 -22.68 -3.50 -5.81
C VAL A 309 -22.85 -4.19 -7.18
N GLU A 310 -21.82 -4.25 -8.03
CA GLU A 310 -21.89 -4.99 -9.30
C GLU A 310 -22.13 -6.48 -9.03
N LEU A 311 -21.42 -7.08 -8.07
CA LEU A 311 -21.64 -8.46 -7.67
C LEU A 311 -23.04 -8.65 -7.07
N ALA A 312 -23.51 -7.72 -6.23
CA ALA A 312 -24.83 -7.83 -5.61
C ALA A 312 -25.99 -7.66 -6.59
N THR A 313 -25.78 -6.84 -7.62
CA THR A 313 -26.67 -6.73 -8.77
C THR A 313 -26.64 -8.02 -9.60
N ARG A 314 -25.45 -8.60 -9.85
CA ARG A 314 -25.29 -9.84 -10.64
C ARG A 314 -25.90 -11.06 -9.93
N TYR A 315 -25.81 -11.14 -8.60
CA TYR A 315 -26.29 -12.28 -7.81
C TYR A 315 -27.67 -12.07 -7.16
N ARG A 316 -28.48 -11.13 -7.65
CA ARG A 316 -29.88 -10.90 -7.25
C ARG A 316 -30.08 -10.62 -5.74
N GLY A 317 -29.21 -9.80 -5.15
CA GLY A 317 -29.47 -9.14 -3.88
C GLY A 317 -28.77 -9.72 -2.65
N SER A 318 -28.15 -10.90 -2.71
CA SER A 318 -27.32 -11.43 -1.62
C SER A 318 -26.02 -11.99 -2.19
N VAL A 319 -24.89 -11.39 -1.81
CA VAL A 319 -23.56 -11.81 -2.26
C VAL A 319 -22.85 -12.47 -1.10
N ARG A 320 -22.29 -13.65 -1.36
CA ARG A 320 -21.37 -14.26 -0.41
C ARG A 320 -20.09 -13.45 -0.38
N VAL A 321 -19.58 -13.14 0.81
CA VAL A 321 -18.35 -12.36 0.93
C VAL A 321 -17.18 -13.01 0.20
N ILE A 322 -17.15 -14.35 0.13
CA ILE A 322 -16.16 -15.08 -0.69
C ILE A 322 -16.16 -14.70 -2.17
N THR A 323 -17.30 -14.33 -2.74
CA THR A 323 -17.41 -13.88 -4.12
C THR A 323 -16.77 -12.50 -4.30
N LEU A 324 -16.91 -11.62 -3.30
CA LEU A 324 -16.28 -10.31 -3.29
C LEU A 324 -14.76 -10.41 -3.07
N MET A 325 -14.32 -11.27 -2.16
CA MET A 325 -12.90 -11.60 -1.97
C MET A 325 -12.25 -12.07 -3.27
N ASN A 326 -12.87 -13.02 -3.97
CA ASN A 326 -12.34 -13.56 -5.21
C ASN A 326 -12.33 -12.54 -6.35
N ALA A 327 -13.30 -11.62 -6.38
CA ALA A 327 -13.39 -10.59 -7.42
C ALA A 327 -12.39 -9.45 -7.22
N LEU A 328 -12.08 -9.14 -5.97
CA LEU A 328 -11.15 -8.08 -5.59
C LEU A 328 -9.71 -8.59 -5.39
N ASP A 329 -9.52 -9.90 -5.43
CA ASP A 329 -8.29 -10.57 -5.02
C ASP A 329 -7.83 -10.10 -3.61
N MET A 330 -8.78 -10.01 -2.68
CA MET A 330 -8.57 -9.48 -1.33
C MET A 330 -8.81 -10.55 -0.24
N PRO A 331 -7.99 -10.55 0.83
CA PRO A 331 -8.21 -11.37 2.02
C PRO A 331 -9.57 -11.10 2.69
N PHE A 332 -10.14 -12.13 3.32
CA PHE A 332 -11.46 -12.06 3.96
C PHE A 332 -11.56 -10.93 4.97
N ASP A 333 -10.51 -10.71 5.76
CA ASP A 333 -10.53 -9.73 6.83
C ASP A 333 -10.52 -8.30 6.32
N MET A 334 -9.86 -8.04 5.18
CA MET A 334 -9.95 -6.74 4.50
C MET A 334 -11.34 -6.48 3.92
N VAL A 335 -11.95 -7.50 3.32
CA VAL A 335 -13.32 -7.41 2.79
C VAL A 335 -14.34 -7.26 3.92
N LYS A 336 -14.18 -7.99 5.03
CA LYS A 336 -15.00 -7.92 6.25
C LYS A 336 -14.87 -6.55 6.91
N PHE A 337 -13.68 -5.98 6.99
CA PHE A 337 -13.44 -4.62 7.48
C PHE A 337 -14.14 -3.57 6.61
N TYR A 338 -13.97 -3.65 5.29
CA TYR A 338 -14.66 -2.78 4.34
C TYR A 338 -16.19 -2.88 4.50
N LEU A 339 -16.73 -4.10 4.50
CA LEU A 339 -18.16 -4.33 4.62
C LEU A 339 -18.71 -3.84 5.96
N LYS A 340 -18.01 -4.02 7.08
CA LYS A 340 -18.42 -3.44 8.38
C LYS A 340 -18.59 -1.92 8.31
N LYS A 341 -17.71 -1.24 7.57
CA LYS A 341 -17.73 0.20 7.39
C LYS A 341 -18.85 0.65 6.44
N SER A 342 -19.03 -0.02 5.30
CA SER A 342 -20.07 0.33 4.30
C SER A 342 -21.48 -0.05 4.74
N THR A 343 -21.64 -1.12 5.54
CA THR A 343 -22.96 -1.62 5.97
C THR A 343 -23.44 -1.08 7.32
N ALA A 344 -22.72 -0.11 7.91
CA ALA A 344 -22.95 0.36 9.28
C ALA A 344 -23.06 -0.79 10.31
N GLY A 345 -22.28 -1.86 10.10
CA GLY A 345 -22.26 -3.05 10.96
C GLY A 345 -23.45 -4.00 10.82
N LYS A 346 -24.32 -3.83 9.81
CA LYS A 346 -25.44 -4.74 9.53
C LYS A 346 -25.05 -5.72 8.43
N LEU A 347 -24.42 -6.82 8.83
CA LEU A 347 -24.11 -7.95 7.95
C LEU A 347 -24.97 -9.15 8.34
N SER A 348 -25.37 -9.93 7.33
CA SER A 348 -26.18 -11.12 7.51
C SER A 348 -25.33 -12.40 7.42
N GLY A 349 -25.45 -13.26 8.43
CA GLY A 349 -24.72 -14.53 8.50
C GLY A 349 -23.64 -14.55 9.58
N ASP A 350 -22.88 -15.64 9.61
CA ASP A 350 -21.79 -15.83 10.57
C ASP A 350 -20.58 -14.98 10.17
N MET A 351 -20.19 -14.05 11.05
CA MET A 351 -19.09 -13.12 10.82
C MET A 351 -17.74 -13.82 10.68
N ASP A 352 -17.60 -15.04 11.18
CA ASP A 352 -16.32 -15.75 11.23
C ASP A 352 -16.21 -16.87 10.18
N ASP A 353 -17.26 -17.06 9.37
CA ASP A 353 -17.24 -17.98 8.24
C ASP A 353 -17.46 -17.23 6.89
N PRO A 354 -16.44 -17.06 6.04
CA PRO A 354 -16.58 -16.41 4.73
C PRO A 354 -17.55 -17.11 3.77
N LYS A 355 -17.88 -18.39 4.03
CA LYS A 355 -18.87 -19.15 3.25
C LYS A 355 -20.30 -18.92 3.72
N ALA A 356 -20.49 -18.51 4.97
CA ALA A 356 -21.78 -18.22 5.58
C ALA A 356 -22.07 -16.71 5.68
N LEU A 357 -21.04 -15.85 5.57
CA LEU A 357 -21.18 -14.40 5.58
C LEU A 357 -21.65 -13.86 4.24
N ASN A 358 -22.71 -13.07 4.27
CA ASN A 358 -23.29 -12.42 3.10
C ASN A 358 -23.50 -10.93 3.36
N PHE A 359 -23.59 -10.16 2.28
CA PHE A 359 -24.13 -8.81 2.32
C PHE A 359 -25.18 -8.64 1.22
N THR A 360 -26.14 -7.75 1.48
CA THR A 360 -27.15 -7.37 0.50
C THR A 360 -26.90 -5.99 -0.08
N LEU A 361 -27.55 -5.70 -1.22
CA LEU A 361 -27.55 -4.34 -1.79
C LEU A 361 -28.08 -3.32 -0.79
N GLU A 362 -29.14 -3.68 -0.06
CA GLU A 362 -29.80 -2.84 0.94
C GLU A 362 -28.89 -2.51 2.12
N GLU A 363 -28.04 -3.46 2.51
CA GLU A 363 -27.05 -3.28 3.58
C GLU A 363 -25.92 -2.34 3.15
N LEU A 364 -25.51 -2.33 1.86
CA LEU A 364 -24.42 -1.49 1.36
C LEU A 364 -24.76 0.00 1.21
N PHE A 365 -26.02 0.33 0.90
CA PHE A 365 -26.45 1.72 0.64
C PHE A 365 -27.14 2.34 1.86
N VAL A 366 -26.36 2.78 2.86
CA VAL A 366 -26.92 3.47 4.04
C VAL A 366 -26.88 5.01 3.96
N GLU A 367 -26.08 5.62 3.08
CA GLU A 367 -26.22 7.07 2.82
C GLU A 367 -27.26 7.34 1.73
N LYS A 368 -28.49 7.56 2.20
CA LYS A 368 -29.62 8.02 1.39
C LYS A 368 -29.37 9.46 0.91
N ASP A 369 -28.62 9.67 -0.17
CA ASP A 369 -28.66 10.94 -0.93
C ASP A 369 -30.09 11.07 -1.51
N PRO A 370 -30.92 12.00 -0.99
CA PRO A 370 -32.31 12.13 -1.43
C PRO A 370 -32.43 12.50 -2.91
N ALA A 371 -31.39 13.13 -3.48
CA ALA A 371 -31.36 13.46 -4.90
C ALA A 371 -31.19 12.20 -5.77
N ILE A 372 -30.33 11.25 -5.36
CA ILE A 372 -30.14 9.98 -6.08
C ILE A 372 -31.41 9.14 -5.99
N ILE A 373 -32.01 9.04 -4.80
CA ILE A 373 -33.28 8.32 -4.60
C ILE A 373 -34.41 8.94 -5.43
N GLY A 374 -34.46 10.27 -5.52
CA GLY A 374 -35.41 10.98 -6.36
C GLY A 374 -35.27 10.60 -7.84
N ILE A 375 -34.03 10.62 -8.35
CA ILE A 375 -33.73 10.25 -9.74
C ILE A 375 -34.04 8.77 -10.01
N LEU A 376 -33.71 7.85 -9.10
CA LEU A 376 -34.00 6.42 -9.26
C LEU A 376 -35.50 6.14 -9.30
N LYS A 377 -36.30 6.79 -8.43
CA LYS A 377 -37.77 6.68 -8.46
C LYS A 377 -38.36 7.24 -9.75
N GLU A 378 -37.84 8.37 -10.22
CA GLU A 378 -38.22 8.96 -11.50
C GLU A 378 -37.91 7.99 -12.66
N LEU A 379 -36.70 7.40 -12.67
CA LEU A 379 -36.29 6.41 -13.66
C LEU A 379 -37.16 5.15 -13.64
N GLN A 380 -37.51 4.64 -12.45
CA GLN A 380 -38.43 3.51 -12.31
C GLN A 380 -39.80 3.82 -12.94
N ALA A 381 -40.37 5.00 -12.66
CA ALA A 381 -41.64 5.42 -13.26
C ALA A 381 -41.55 5.57 -14.79
N HIS A 382 -40.45 6.10 -15.32
CA HIS A 382 -40.22 6.22 -16.76
C HIS A 382 -40.04 4.86 -17.44
N VAL A 383 -39.38 3.90 -16.80
CA VAL A 383 -39.24 2.53 -17.32
C VAL A 383 -40.57 1.78 -17.31
N GLU A 384 -41.44 2.00 -16.33
CA GLU A 384 -42.81 1.50 -16.39
C GLU A 384 -43.60 2.12 -17.57
N THR A 385 -43.37 3.39 -17.85
CA THR A 385 -43.99 4.10 -18.98
C THR A 385 -43.53 3.51 -20.33
N LEU A 386 -42.25 3.16 -20.47
CA LEU A 386 -41.70 2.53 -21.69
C LEU A 386 -42.46 1.25 -22.08
N GLN A 387 -42.95 0.48 -21.09
CA GLN A 387 -43.70 -0.76 -21.37
C GLN A 387 -45.02 -0.48 -22.08
N GLY A 388 -45.68 0.64 -21.77
CA GLY A 388 -46.87 1.11 -22.47
C GLY A 388 -46.59 1.65 -23.88
N LEU A 389 -45.36 2.10 -24.13
CA LEU A 389 -44.88 2.67 -25.39
C LEU A 389 -44.31 1.62 -26.36
N MET A 390 -44.21 0.35 -25.97
CA MET A 390 -43.75 -0.75 -26.83
C MET A 390 -44.79 -1.17 -27.87
N LYS A 391 -45.16 -0.22 -28.73
CA LYS A 391 -46.08 -0.38 -29.85
C LYS A 391 -45.48 0.31 -31.06
N GLU A 392 -45.84 -0.15 -32.25
CA GLU A 392 -45.33 0.39 -33.51
C GLU A 392 -45.59 1.89 -33.68
N SER A 393 -46.79 2.33 -33.29
CA SER A 393 -47.17 3.75 -33.36
C SER A 393 -46.39 4.64 -32.40
N THR A 394 -45.75 4.08 -31.38
CA THR A 394 -45.11 4.83 -30.28
C THR A 394 -43.62 4.54 -30.11
N ILE A 395 -42.98 3.91 -31.10
CA ILE A 395 -41.55 3.59 -31.02
C ILE A 395 -40.67 4.87 -31.07
N GLY A 396 -41.22 5.95 -31.64
CA GLY A 396 -40.63 7.28 -31.58
C GLY A 396 -40.48 7.75 -30.14
N GLU A 397 -41.61 7.87 -29.43
CA GLU A 397 -41.63 8.29 -28.03
C GLU A 397 -40.89 7.31 -27.10
N PHE A 398 -40.94 6.01 -27.41
CA PHE A 398 -40.13 5.01 -26.70
C PHE A 398 -38.64 5.34 -26.78
N GLY A 399 -38.12 5.66 -27.98
CA GLY A 399 -36.73 6.02 -28.17
C GLY A 399 -36.33 7.31 -27.43
N ASP A 400 -37.19 8.32 -27.44
CA ASP A 400 -36.88 9.61 -26.81
C ASP A 400 -36.88 9.52 -25.28
N LEU A 401 -37.85 8.80 -24.70
CA LEU A 401 -37.87 8.54 -23.25
C LEU A 401 -36.71 7.63 -22.83
N LEU A 402 -36.36 6.65 -23.66
CA LEU A 402 -35.20 5.79 -23.44
C LEU A 402 -33.88 6.57 -23.51
N LEU A 403 -33.78 7.58 -24.36
CA LEU A 403 -32.61 8.46 -24.43
C LEU A 403 -32.47 9.27 -23.13
N TYR A 404 -33.58 9.84 -22.65
CA TYR A 404 -33.60 10.52 -21.35
C TYR A 404 -33.18 9.59 -20.20
N ILE A 405 -33.73 8.37 -20.16
CA ILE A 405 -33.34 7.35 -19.19
C ILE A 405 -31.84 7.04 -19.31
N SER A 406 -31.33 6.85 -20.53
CA SER A 406 -29.92 6.58 -20.80
C SER A 406 -29.01 7.70 -20.31
N ASP A 407 -29.36 8.97 -20.54
CA ASP A 407 -28.58 10.13 -20.08
C ASP A 407 -28.58 10.26 -18.55
N LYS A 408 -29.73 10.03 -17.90
CA LYS A 408 -29.82 10.02 -16.44
C LYS A 408 -29.06 8.86 -15.81
N LEU A 409 -29.08 7.68 -16.42
CA LEU A 409 -28.25 6.55 -16.01
C LEU A 409 -26.76 6.89 -16.20
N CYS A 410 -26.37 7.54 -17.29
CA CYS A 410 -24.99 8.00 -17.49
C CYS A 410 -24.55 9.00 -16.41
N PHE A 411 -25.42 9.94 -16.03
CA PHE A 411 -25.15 10.92 -14.96
C PHE A 411 -25.00 10.24 -13.60
N LEU A 412 -25.91 9.33 -13.27
CA LEU A 412 -25.81 8.54 -12.05
C LEU A 412 -24.52 7.69 -12.02
N GLU A 413 -24.11 7.12 -13.17
CA GLU A 413 -22.87 6.34 -13.30
C GLU A 413 -21.61 7.20 -13.18
N ARG A 414 -21.50 8.28 -13.95
CA ARG A 414 -20.27 9.07 -14.09
C ARG A 414 -20.11 10.13 -13.00
N ASP A 415 -21.18 10.88 -12.74
CA ASP A 415 -21.13 12.06 -11.88
C ASP A 415 -21.47 11.73 -10.43
N LYS A 416 -22.33 10.71 -10.21
CA LYS A 416 -22.70 10.24 -8.86
C LYS A 416 -21.99 8.96 -8.43
N GLY A 417 -21.23 8.34 -9.32
CA GLY A 417 -20.45 7.13 -9.00
C GLY A 417 -21.33 5.90 -8.69
N LEU A 418 -22.60 5.92 -9.08
CA LEU A 418 -23.52 4.80 -8.84
C LEU A 418 -23.18 3.67 -9.83
N PRO A 419 -22.92 2.43 -9.37
CA PRO A 419 -22.42 1.34 -10.21
C PRO A 419 -23.50 0.65 -11.07
N ILE A 420 -24.32 1.47 -11.73
CA ILE A 420 -25.44 1.09 -12.61
C ILE A 420 -25.05 0.92 -14.08
N LYS A 421 -23.76 0.74 -14.39
CA LYS A 421 -23.22 0.62 -15.76
C LYS A 421 -23.96 -0.39 -16.64
N MET A 422 -24.46 -1.49 -16.06
CA MET A 422 -25.27 -2.47 -16.78
C MET A 422 -26.60 -1.87 -17.28
N ALA A 423 -27.28 -1.05 -16.45
CA ALA A 423 -28.48 -0.34 -16.86
C ALA A 423 -28.17 0.67 -17.98
N THR A 424 -27.06 1.42 -17.86
CA THR A 424 -26.59 2.34 -18.90
C THR A 424 -26.33 1.61 -20.23
N MET A 425 -25.67 0.46 -20.19
CA MET A 425 -25.38 -0.34 -21.38
C MET A 425 -26.66 -0.91 -22.01
N ILE A 426 -27.60 -1.41 -21.20
CA ILE A 426 -28.88 -1.93 -21.68
C ILE A 426 -29.68 -0.81 -22.35
N ALA A 427 -29.77 0.37 -21.73
CA ALA A 427 -30.48 1.51 -22.30
C ALA A 427 -29.87 1.92 -23.66
N ARG A 428 -28.54 1.95 -23.79
CA ARG A 428 -27.84 2.21 -25.06
C ARG A 428 -28.09 1.14 -26.13
N GLN A 429 -28.04 -0.15 -25.76
CA GLN A 429 -28.34 -1.23 -26.70
C GLN A 429 -29.79 -1.20 -27.17
N MET A 430 -30.72 -0.81 -26.28
CA MET A 430 -32.11 -0.58 -26.66
C MET A 430 -32.23 0.62 -27.62
N LEU A 431 -31.47 1.70 -27.42
CA LEU A 431 -31.44 2.83 -28.36
C LEU A 431 -30.95 2.42 -29.75
N GLU A 432 -29.87 1.63 -29.82
CA GLU A 432 -29.38 1.07 -31.08
C GLU A 432 -30.44 0.21 -31.78
N GLN A 433 -31.19 -0.60 -31.01
CA GLN A 433 -32.28 -1.40 -31.56
C GLN A 433 -33.47 -0.56 -32.04
N VAL A 434 -33.77 0.54 -31.34
CA VAL A 434 -34.79 1.51 -31.76
C VAL A 434 -34.35 2.19 -33.07
N GLU A 435 -33.08 2.56 -33.20
CA GLU A 435 -32.53 3.10 -34.44
C GLU A 435 -32.58 2.09 -35.60
N MET A 436 -32.22 0.83 -35.34
CA MET A 436 -32.36 -0.25 -36.33
C MET A 436 -33.82 -0.46 -36.73
N LEU A 437 -34.75 -0.38 -35.79
CA LEU A 437 -36.18 -0.50 -36.08
C LEU A 437 -36.67 0.69 -36.90
N ARG A 438 -36.23 1.91 -36.58
CA ARG A 438 -36.51 3.13 -37.37
C ARG A 438 -35.93 3.02 -38.80
N ALA A 439 -34.72 2.49 -38.95
CA ALA A 439 -34.07 2.31 -40.25
C ALA A 439 -34.74 1.24 -41.10
N ALA A 440 -35.03 0.07 -40.53
CA ALA A 440 -35.65 -1.03 -41.26
C ALA A 440 -37.14 -0.80 -41.56
N GLN A 441 -37.83 0.09 -40.82
CA GLN A 441 -39.17 0.55 -41.17
C GLN A 441 -39.19 1.31 -42.52
N ALA A 442 -38.08 1.91 -42.93
CA ALA A 442 -37.96 2.62 -44.20
C ALA A 442 -37.82 1.68 -45.43
N GLU A 443 -37.47 0.41 -45.24
CA GLU A 443 -37.13 -0.52 -46.34
C GLU A 443 -38.30 -1.41 -46.81
N GLN A 444 -39.41 -1.48 -46.07
CA GLN A 444 -40.69 -2.22 -46.31
C GLN A 444 -40.63 -3.59 -47.06
N GLY A 445 -41.00 -4.70 -46.38
CA GLY A 445 -41.22 -6.01 -47.03
C GLY A 445 -41.54 -7.19 -46.08
N ALA A 446 -41.68 -8.42 -46.58
CA ALA A 446 -41.98 -9.60 -45.73
C ALA A 446 -40.84 -9.99 -44.75
N SER A 447 -39.59 -9.62 -45.09
CA SER A 447 -38.41 -9.74 -44.21
C SER A 447 -38.48 -8.78 -43.01
N TRP A 448 -39.22 -7.68 -43.14
CA TRP A 448 -39.37 -6.68 -42.09
C TRP A 448 -40.21 -7.20 -40.93
N THR A 449 -41.30 -7.95 -41.18
CA THR A 449 -42.16 -8.47 -40.10
C THR A 449 -41.39 -9.39 -39.14
N ALA A 450 -40.62 -10.34 -39.69
CA ALA A 450 -39.79 -11.24 -38.88
C ALA A 450 -38.65 -10.52 -38.17
N THR A 451 -38.01 -9.55 -38.85
CA THR A 451 -36.94 -8.74 -38.26
C THR A 451 -37.47 -7.86 -37.13
N ARG A 452 -38.65 -7.27 -37.31
CA ARG A 452 -39.37 -6.45 -36.34
C ARG A 452 -39.79 -7.26 -35.12
N GLU A 453 -40.45 -8.40 -35.30
CA GLU A 453 -40.86 -9.27 -34.18
C GLU A 453 -39.65 -9.65 -33.32
N ARG A 454 -38.53 -9.96 -33.98
CA ARG A 454 -37.25 -10.24 -33.30
C ARG A 454 -36.74 -9.03 -32.52
N ILE A 455 -36.72 -7.84 -33.12
CA ILE A 455 -36.24 -6.62 -32.43
C ILE A 455 -37.16 -6.23 -31.27
N MET A 456 -38.49 -6.28 -31.46
CA MET A 456 -39.46 -5.99 -30.41
C MET A 456 -39.39 -6.99 -29.25
N GLY A 457 -39.20 -8.28 -29.54
CA GLY A 457 -38.97 -9.30 -28.51
C GLY A 457 -37.68 -9.04 -27.73
N ASN A 458 -36.62 -8.62 -28.41
CA ASN A 458 -35.37 -8.22 -27.75
C ASN A 458 -35.57 -6.97 -26.88
N LEU A 459 -36.26 -5.95 -27.38
CA LEU A 459 -36.57 -4.74 -26.61
C LEU A 459 -37.40 -5.05 -25.36
N GLN A 460 -38.37 -5.98 -25.44
CA GLN A 460 -39.14 -6.43 -24.27
C GLN A 460 -38.23 -7.06 -23.22
N GLY A 461 -37.38 -8.03 -23.61
CA GLY A 461 -36.47 -8.67 -22.67
C GLY A 461 -35.50 -7.68 -22.02
N ARG A 462 -34.98 -6.73 -22.81
CA ARG A 462 -34.09 -5.68 -22.30
C ARG A 462 -34.80 -4.69 -21.40
N LEU A 463 -36.06 -4.36 -21.68
CA LEU A 463 -36.87 -3.50 -20.82
C LEU A 463 -37.15 -4.17 -19.47
N ASP A 464 -37.46 -5.47 -19.48
CA ASP A 464 -37.65 -6.25 -18.25
C ASP A 464 -36.36 -6.34 -17.43
N ASP A 465 -35.21 -6.52 -18.09
CA ASP A 465 -33.89 -6.46 -17.46
C ASP A 465 -33.62 -5.09 -16.84
N LEU A 466 -33.89 -4.00 -17.57
CA LEU A 466 -33.70 -2.63 -17.11
C LEU A 466 -34.58 -2.32 -15.90
N LYS A 467 -35.86 -2.74 -15.93
CA LYS A 467 -36.79 -2.64 -14.82
C LYS A 467 -36.29 -3.40 -13.60
N GLY A 468 -35.85 -4.64 -13.79
CA GLY A 468 -35.31 -5.47 -12.72
C GLY A 468 -34.01 -4.92 -12.12
N ILE A 469 -33.16 -4.25 -12.91
CA ILE A 469 -31.99 -3.53 -12.39
C ILE A 469 -32.45 -2.34 -11.57
N LEU A 470 -33.27 -1.45 -12.13
CA LEU A 470 -33.71 -0.24 -11.44
C LEU A 470 -34.51 -0.52 -10.17
N GLN A 471 -35.27 -1.62 -10.08
CA GLN A 471 -36.00 -1.99 -8.86
C GLN A 471 -35.07 -2.48 -7.73
N ARG A 472 -33.88 -2.97 -8.07
CA ARG A 472 -32.88 -3.45 -7.11
C ARG A 472 -32.05 -2.33 -6.48
N TYR A 473 -31.98 -1.19 -7.16
CA TYR A 473 -31.41 0.06 -6.66
C TYR A 473 -32.53 0.92 -6.05
#